data_AF-A0A8J7M3F5-F1
#
_entry.id   AF-A0A8J7M3F5-F1
#
_cell.length_a   1.000
_cell.length_b   1.000
_cell.length_c   1.000
_cell.angle_alpha   90.00
_cell.angle_beta   90.00
_cell.angle_gamma   90.00
#
_symmetry.space_group_name_H-M   'P 1'
#
loop_
_entity.id
_entity.type
_entity.pdbx_description
1 polymer ?
#
loop_
_entity_poly.entity_id
_entity_poly.type
_entity_poly.pdbx_seq_one_letter_code
_entity_poly.pdbx_strand_id
1 'polypeptide(L)'
;MKIRDAKLILTLLLMTLALGGCSFGGFDDKSTISAGGDGSSSTDTKLTGVASKGLFTSGTVEVYSVDGQGNKTLLRRSTIGAFGNYSVRIPTTKAVSGSSYTGVVMVQAYGSYLDEATGQTLSIGSDAPLRAALANPSGTPTVAVTPLTELAVRQALQASGGTLTATAVNSANSQISELFRVDIIATDPVRADRSDAGFGNQGTTQEQKDYSLALAAISWLAKGSGSVAATLQDLNGSIASGSMATEAAVSLGTALKEFLASEVNLTGVTDSTLTNLGTLGGSTKKLKISLAGKLDPATAVGGVSFMLHLPVGVTLKGDFKNPDVVELLDGVLAASGANTSTQVQARYFPADSGNSATVYIVAGTTGSLPLAEILTLLCDIPPGAAPLPGDFWVSEFVAKDGNGAPLSGVGIAVPFTLE
;
A
#
# COMPACT_ATOMS: atom_id res chain seq x y z
N MET A 1 31.11 31.60 -21.86
CA MET A 1 30.28 30.37 -21.88
C MET A 1 28.92 30.78 -21.31
N LYS A 2 27.91 30.86 -22.18
CA LYS A 2 26.67 31.64 -22.02
C LYS A 2 25.48 30.70 -21.77
N ILE A 3 24.62 31.10 -20.83
CA ILE A 3 23.15 30.91 -20.77
C ILE A 3 22.66 29.45 -20.72
N ARG A 4 22.32 28.99 -19.51
CA ARG A 4 21.37 27.90 -19.27
C ARG A 4 20.63 28.14 -17.95
N ASP A 5 19.86 29.22 -17.90
CA ASP A 5 18.85 29.48 -16.88
C ASP A 5 17.62 30.06 -17.58
N ALA A 6 16.42 29.75 -17.06
CA ALA A 6 15.09 30.08 -17.57
C ALA A 6 14.44 29.03 -18.50
N LYS A 7 13.98 27.93 -17.91
CA LYS A 7 12.74 27.21 -18.27
C LYS A 7 12.19 26.47 -17.05
N LEU A 8 11.88 27.22 -16.01
CA LEU A 8 11.04 26.80 -14.90
C LEU A 8 10.08 27.97 -14.68
N ILE A 9 8.79 27.72 -14.42
CA ILE A 9 7.66 28.66 -14.44
C ILE A 9 6.99 28.76 -15.81
N LEU A 10 6.18 27.75 -16.16
CA LEU A 10 4.81 27.91 -16.68
C LEU A 10 4.19 26.54 -16.98
N THR A 11 3.77 25.81 -15.94
CA THR A 11 2.78 24.74 -16.07
C THR A 11 1.91 24.73 -14.80
N LEU A 12 1.09 25.77 -14.66
CA LEU A 12 -0.01 25.82 -13.71
C LEU A 12 -1.28 25.86 -14.56
N LEU A 13 -2.28 25.05 -14.17
CA LEU A 13 -3.63 24.95 -14.73
C LEU A 13 -3.86 23.81 -15.75
N LEU A 14 -4.13 22.59 -15.27
CA LEU A 14 -5.33 21.77 -15.55
C LEU A 14 -5.11 20.33 -15.03
N MET A 15 -5.51 20.03 -13.80
CA MET A 15 -5.83 18.65 -13.40
C MET A 15 -6.90 18.69 -12.32
N THR A 16 -8.14 18.78 -12.77
CA THR A 16 -9.31 18.40 -11.98
C THR A 16 -10.12 17.40 -12.81
N LEU A 17 -10.54 16.33 -12.14
CA LEU A 17 -11.48 15.29 -12.58
C LEU A 17 -10.98 14.24 -13.57
N ALA A 18 -10.44 13.14 -13.01
CA ALA A 18 -10.84 11.79 -13.38
C ALA A 18 -10.45 10.79 -12.27
N LEU A 19 -11.25 10.72 -11.19
CA LEU A 19 -11.38 9.47 -10.43
C LEU A 19 -12.17 8.49 -11.32
N GLY A 20 -11.52 7.99 -12.36
CA GLY A 20 -11.99 6.85 -13.12
C GLY A 20 -11.57 5.61 -12.36
N GLY A 21 -12.41 5.15 -11.44
CA GLY A 21 -12.32 3.75 -11.01
C GLY A 21 -12.41 2.90 -12.28
N CYS A 22 -11.38 2.10 -12.55
CA CYS A 22 -11.40 1.05 -13.56
C CYS A 22 -12.45 0.02 -13.14
N SER A 23 -13.72 0.32 -13.43
CA SER A 23 -14.81 -0.63 -13.36
C SER A 23 -14.59 -1.62 -14.50
N PHE A 24 -13.84 -2.69 -14.22
CA PHE A 24 -13.78 -3.86 -15.09
C PHE A 24 -15.22 -4.28 -15.44
N GLY A 25 -15.46 -4.45 -16.74
CA GLY A 25 -16.79 -4.63 -17.33
C GLY A 25 -17.61 -5.70 -16.63
N GLY A 26 -18.94 -5.48 -16.61
CA GLY A 26 -19.92 -6.28 -15.88
C GLY A 26 -19.73 -7.78 -16.04
N PHE A 27 -19.23 -8.42 -14.98
CA PHE A 27 -19.28 -9.86 -14.83
C PHE A 27 -20.72 -10.26 -14.49
N ASP A 28 -21.31 -11.14 -15.32
CA ASP A 28 -22.59 -11.78 -15.04
C ASP A 28 -22.48 -12.61 -13.76
N ASP A 29 -23.22 -12.21 -12.73
CA ASP A 29 -23.32 -12.87 -11.42
C ASP A 29 -24.11 -14.19 -11.57
N LYS A 30 -23.48 -15.23 -12.13
CA LYS A 30 -24.04 -16.59 -12.15
C LYS A 30 -23.75 -17.30 -10.83
N SER A 31 -24.38 -16.84 -9.76
CA SER A 31 -24.34 -17.51 -8.46
C SER A 31 -25.08 -18.84 -8.52
N THR A 32 -24.36 -19.97 -8.48
CA THR A 32 -24.95 -21.31 -8.43
C THR A 32 -25.25 -21.71 -6.98
N ILE A 33 -26.39 -21.27 -6.45
CA ILE A 33 -27.02 -21.94 -5.31
C ILE A 33 -28.37 -22.48 -5.76
N SER A 34 -28.43 -23.79 -6.00
CA SER A 34 -29.68 -24.50 -6.22
C SER A 34 -30.36 -24.74 -4.86
N ALA A 35 -30.98 -23.71 -4.30
CA ALA A 35 -32.00 -23.83 -3.25
C ALA A 35 -32.74 -22.48 -3.05
N GLY A 36 -33.82 -22.27 -3.79
CA GLY A 36 -34.88 -21.29 -3.47
C GLY A 36 -34.63 -19.83 -3.89
N GLY A 37 -35.37 -19.40 -4.93
CA GLY A 37 -35.78 -18.00 -5.16
C GLY A 37 -34.67 -16.95 -5.27
N ASP A 38 -34.13 -16.77 -6.47
CA ASP A 38 -33.11 -15.76 -6.79
C ASP A 38 -33.71 -14.35 -6.94
N GLY A 39 -34.33 -13.86 -5.87
CA GLY A 39 -34.74 -12.47 -5.76
C GLY A 39 -33.56 -11.63 -5.28
N SER A 40 -32.73 -11.14 -6.20
CA SER A 40 -31.72 -10.11 -5.86
C SER A 40 -32.45 -8.91 -5.26
N SER A 41 -32.29 -8.69 -3.96
CA SER A 41 -32.87 -7.52 -3.30
C SER A 41 -31.95 -6.33 -3.54
N SER A 42 -32.50 -5.13 -3.75
CA SER A 42 -31.71 -3.89 -3.83
C SER A 42 -30.93 -3.60 -2.55
N THR A 43 -31.13 -4.38 -1.48
CA THR A 43 -30.45 -4.22 -0.20
C THR A 43 -29.20 -5.09 -0.08
N ASP A 44 -28.99 -6.11 -0.92
CA ASP A 44 -27.86 -7.03 -0.77
C ASP A 44 -26.50 -6.30 -0.92
N THR A 45 -25.54 -6.63 -0.06
CA THR A 45 -24.16 -6.13 -0.19
C THR A 45 -23.47 -6.88 -1.32
N LYS A 46 -23.05 -6.17 -2.38
CA LYS A 46 -22.25 -6.74 -3.47
C LYS A 46 -20.77 -6.70 -3.09
N LEU A 47 -20.18 -7.85 -2.87
CA LEU A 47 -18.75 -8.01 -2.61
C LEU A 47 -18.05 -8.45 -3.89
N THR A 48 -16.94 -7.79 -4.23
CA THR A 48 -16.11 -8.10 -5.39
C THR A 48 -14.66 -8.30 -4.97
N GLY A 49 -13.81 -8.80 -5.86
CA GLY A 49 -12.36 -8.79 -5.63
C GLY A 49 -11.60 -9.77 -6.52
N VAL A 50 -10.33 -9.95 -6.19
CA VAL A 50 -9.40 -10.83 -6.93
C VAL A 50 -8.84 -11.90 -5.99
N ALA A 51 -8.96 -13.17 -6.37
CA ALA A 51 -8.20 -14.27 -5.76
C ALA A 51 -6.84 -14.40 -6.45
N SER A 52 -5.73 -14.27 -5.71
CA SER A 52 -4.37 -14.27 -6.29
C SER A 52 -3.29 -14.84 -5.37
N LYS A 53 -2.53 -15.81 -5.88
CA LYS A 53 -1.20 -16.29 -5.43
C LYS A 53 -0.31 -16.55 -6.67
N GLY A 54 -0.53 -15.72 -7.68
CA GLY A 54 -0.72 -16.14 -9.07
C GLY A 54 -2.19 -15.98 -9.42
N LEU A 55 -2.53 -15.35 -10.54
CA LEU A 55 -3.93 -15.19 -10.90
C LEU A 55 -4.58 -16.57 -11.02
N PHE A 56 -5.62 -16.80 -10.23
CA PHE A 56 -6.39 -18.04 -10.31
C PHE A 56 -6.97 -18.19 -11.72
N THR A 57 -6.77 -19.37 -12.31
CA THR A 57 -7.29 -19.71 -13.63
C THR A 57 -8.66 -20.38 -13.54
N SER A 58 -8.92 -21.06 -12.41
CA SER A 58 -10.22 -21.63 -12.05
C SER A 58 -10.28 -21.89 -10.55
N GLY A 59 -11.47 -21.87 -9.98
CA GLY A 59 -11.66 -22.18 -8.57
C GLY A 59 -12.98 -21.69 -8.02
N THR A 60 -13.06 -21.70 -6.70
CA THR A 60 -14.28 -21.38 -5.96
C THR A 60 -13.96 -20.35 -4.89
N VAL A 61 -14.88 -19.39 -4.74
CA VAL A 61 -14.92 -18.46 -3.62
C VAL A 61 -16.12 -18.79 -2.74
N GLU A 62 -15.89 -18.84 -1.43
CA GLU A 62 -16.92 -19.06 -0.43
C GLU A 62 -16.88 -17.91 0.58
N VAL A 63 -18.05 -17.30 0.81
CA VAL A 63 -18.18 -16.18 1.73
C VAL A 63 -18.93 -16.63 2.97
N TYR A 64 -18.34 -16.38 4.12
CA TYR A 64 -18.83 -16.79 5.43
C TYR A 64 -19.10 -15.57 6.31
N SER A 65 -20.18 -15.62 7.09
CA SER A 65 -20.27 -14.83 8.31
C SER A 65 -19.46 -15.51 9.40
N VAL A 66 -18.71 -14.72 10.17
CA VAL A 66 -18.00 -15.23 11.35
C VAL A 66 -18.62 -14.62 12.61
N ASP A 67 -18.88 -15.46 13.62
CA ASP A 67 -19.35 -15.00 14.92
C ASP A 67 -18.19 -14.65 15.87
N GLY A 68 -18.52 -14.14 17.06
CA GLY A 68 -17.54 -13.77 18.08
C GLY A 68 -16.82 -14.96 18.74
N GLN A 69 -17.07 -16.19 18.27
CA GLN A 69 -16.41 -17.43 18.71
C GLN A 69 -15.63 -18.08 17.56
N GLY A 70 -15.59 -17.44 16.38
CA GLY A 70 -14.90 -17.97 15.20
C GLY A 70 -15.70 -19.01 14.42
N ASN A 71 -16.96 -19.28 14.77
CA ASN A 71 -17.80 -20.19 13.98
C ASN A 71 -18.16 -19.54 12.65
N LYS A 72 -18.14 -20.35 11.60
CA LYS A 72 -18.40 -19.93 10.23
C LYS A 72 -19.81 -20.37 9.82
N THR A 73 -20.58 -19.46 9.22
CA THR A 73 -21.82 -19.80 8.51
C THR A 73 -21.68 -19.37 7.06
N LEU A 74 -21.81 -20.33 6.13
CA LEU A 74 -21.72 -20.05 4.70
C LEU A 74 -22.88 -19.14 4.28
N LEU A 75 -22.56 -17.99 3.70
CA LEU A 75 -23.52 -17.04 3.15
C LEU A 75 -23.75 -17.31 1.67
N ARG A 76 -22.66 -17.46 0.91
CA ARG A 76 -22.73 -17.62 -0.55
C ARG A 76 -21.48 -18.29 -1.12
N ARG A 77 -21.63 -18.88 -2.31
CA ARG A 77 -20.54 -19.41 -3.13
C ARG A 77 -20.56 -18.76 -4.52
N SER A 78 -19.38 -18.55 -5.09
CA SER A 78 -19.18 -18.10 -6.48
C SER A 78 -18.00 -18.87 -7.10
N THR A 79 -17.92 -18.87 -8.43
CA THR A 79 -16.72 -19.32 -9.15
C THR A 79 -15.73 -18.17 -9.32
N ILE A 80 -14.45 -18.50 -9.39
CA ILE A 80 -13.40 -17.56 -9.80
C ILE A 80 -13.40 -17.46 -11.33
N GLY A 81 -13.53 -16.24 -11.84
CA GLY A 81 -13.52 -15.91 -13.26
C GLY A 81 -12.13 -15.63 -13.80
N ALA A 82 -12.08 -15.00 -14.98
CA ALA A 82 -10.83 -14.61 -15.62
C ALA A 82 -10.03 -13.65 -14.71
N PHE A 83 -8.71 -13.83 -14.71
CA PHE A 83 -7.77 -13.03 -13.93
C PHE A 83 -8.06 -13.03 -12.42
N GLY A 84 -8.57 -14.14 -11.88
CA GLY A 84 -8.87 -14.26 -10.45
C GLY A 84 -10.10 -13.48 -9.97
N ASN A 85 -10.81 -12.76 -10.85
CA ASN A 85 -11.94 -11.92 -10.47
C ASN A 85 -13.12 -12.75 -9.95
N TYR A 86 -13.82 -12.25 -8.94
CA TYR A 86 -15.08 -12.80 -8.48
C TYR A 86 -16.05 -11.69 -8.05
N SER A 87 -17.34 -12.00 -8.06
CA SER A 87 -18.41 -11.13 -7.60
C SER A 87 -19.45 -11.99 -6.89
N VAL A 88 -19.94 -11.52 -5.75
CA VAL A 88 -20.89 -12.27 -4.93
C VAL A 88 -21.78 -11.31 -4.15
N ARG A 89 -23.07 -11.60 -4.09
CA ARG A 89 -24.03 -10.86 -3.27
C ARG A 89 -24.28 -11.61 -1.98
N ILE A 90 -24.08 -10.94 -0.85
CA ILE A 90 -24.39 -11.50 0.47
C ILE A 90 -25.67 -10.89 1.04
N PRO A 91 -26.52 -11.71 1.69
CA PRO A 91 -27.74 -11.20 2.32
C PRO A 91 -27.44 -10.16 3.41
N THR A 92 -28.28 -9.14 3.51
CA THR A 92 -28.25 -8.16 4.60
C THR A 92 -28.83 -8.68 5.91
N THR A 93 -29.12 -9.97 6.07
CA THR A 93 -29.86 -10.51 7.23
C THR A 93 -29.16 -10.42 8.61
N LYS A 94 -27.99 -9.77 8.71
CA LYS A 94 -27.42 -9.26 9.97
C LYS A 94 -27.58 -7.74 10.18
N ALA A 95 -28.29 -7.05 9.30
CA ALA A 95 -28.56 -5.63 9.38
C ALA A 95 -29.78 -5.37 10.27
N VAL A 96 -29.60 -4.52 11.27
CA VAL A 96 -30.72 -3.93 12.00
C VAL A 96 -31.32 -2.86 11.07
N SER A 97 -32.31 -3.25 10.26
CA SER A 97 -33.15 -2.38 9.41
C SER A 97 -32.41 -1.42 8.45
N GLY A 98 -32.37 -1.75 7.15
CA GLY A 98 -32.02 -0.80 6.08
C GLY A 98 -30.55 -0.38 5.96
N SER A 99 -29.62 -1.08 6.60
CA SER A 99 -28.19 -0.72 6.65
C SER A 99 -27.28 -1.89 6.28
N SER A 100 -26.00 -1.61 6.04
CA SER A 100 -24.98 -2.56 5.57
C SER A 100 -24.77 -3.77 6.50
N TYR A 101 -24.13 -4.82 5.97
CA TYR A 101 -23.79 -6.01 6.76
C TYR A 101 -22.92 -5.63 7.98
N THR A 102 -23.37 -5.99 9.18
CA THR A 102 -22.67 -5.74 10.44
C THR A 102 -22.04 -7.04 10.96
N GLY A 103 -20.75 -6.99 11.28
CA GLY A 103 -19.94 -8.14 11.71
C GLY A 103 -18.79 -8.45 10.77
N VAL A 104 -18.05 -9.51 11.06
CA VAL A 104 -16.93 -9.96 10.23
C VAL A 104 -17.45 -10.87 9.10
N VAL A 105 -16.97 -10.60 7.89
CA VAL A 105 -17.08 -11.49 6.73
C VAL A 105 -15.72 -12.09 6.47
N MET A 106 -15.68 -13.41 6.27
CA MET A 106 -14.48 -14.09 5.81
C MET A 106 -14.74 -14.67 4.42
N VAL A 107 -13.84 -14.36 3.49
CA VAL A 107 -13.84 -14.89 2.13
C VAL A 107 -12.77 -15.97 2.05
N GLN A 108 -13.10 -17.14 1.53
CA GLN A 108 -12.16 -18.24 1.29
C GLN A 108 -12.06 -18.50 -0.22
N ALA A 109 -10.85 -18.71 -0.73
CA ALA A 109 -10.60 -19.06 -2.13
C ALA A 109 -9.70 -20.30 -2.24
N TYR A 110 -10.05 -21.20 -3.15
CA TYR A 110 -9.30 -22.41 -3.48
C TYR A 110 -9.51 -22.79 -4.96
N GLY A 111 -8.61 -23.58 -5.52
CA GLY A 111 -8.57 -23.87 -6.96
C GLY A 111 -7.16 -23.77 -7.56
N SER A 112 -7.08 -23.69 -8.88
CA SER A 112 -5.84 -23.68 -9.64
C SER A 112 -5.36 -22.26 -9.98
N TYR A 113 -4.05 -22.04 -9.91
CA TYR A 113 -3.41 -20.76 -10.17
C TYR A 113 -2.08 -20.96 -10.92
N LEU A 114 -1.66 -19.93 -11.66
CA LEU A 114 -0.34 -19.89 -12.29
C LEU A 114 0.66 -19.26 -11.33
N ASP A 115 1.61 -20.03 -10.82
CA ASP A 115 2.60 -19.55 -9.85
C ASP A 115 3.70 -18.71 -10.52
N GLU A 116 3.95 -17.50 -10.02
CA GLU A 116 4.87 -16.55 -10.65
C GLU A 116 6.35 -16.97 -10.55
N ALA A 117 6.74 -17.69 -9.49
CA ALA A 117 8.14 -18.08 -9.28
C ALA A 117 8.56 -19.34 -10.05
N THR A 118 7.61 -20.17 -10.46
CA THR A 118 7.87 -21.42 -11.18
C THR A 118 7.31 -21.44 -12.59
N GLY A 119 6.34 -20.57 -12.91
CA GLY A 119 5.60 -20.60 -14.18
C GLY A 119 4.69 -21.82 -14.33
N GLN A 120 4.47 -22.60 -13.27
CA GLN A 120 3.66 -23.81 -13.30
C GLN A 120 2.25 -23.57 -12.75
N THR A 121 1.29 -24.35 -13.24
CA THR A 121 -0.05 -24.37 -12.64
C THR A 121 -0.02 -25.22 -11.37
N LEU A 122 -0.29 -24.58 -10.24
CA LEU A 122 -0.41 -25.22 -8.94
C LEU A 122 -1.86 -25.13 -8.45
N SER A 123 -2.17 -25.79 -7.33
CA SER A 123 -3.51 -25.79 -6.75
C SER A 123 -3.47 -25.52 -5.26
N ILE A 124 -4.48 -24.79 -4.78
CA ILE A 124 -4.81 -24.64 -3.36
C ILE A 124 -6.02 -25.52 -3.10
N GLY A 125 -5.87 -26.45 -2.15
CA GLY A 125 -6.94 -27.36 -1.73
C GLY A 125 -8.04 -26.66 -0.93
N SER A 126 -9.24 -27.23 -0.94
CA SER A 126 -10.38 -26.73 -0.16
C SER A 126 -10.25 -27.00 1.34
N ASP A 127 -9.32 -27.87 1.74
CA ASP A 127 -8.93 -28.17 3.12
C ASP A 127 -8.04 -27.09 3.73
N ALA A 128 -7.27 -26.38 2.90
CA ALA A 128 -6.41 -25.27 3.29
C ALA A 128 -6.56 -24.06 2.33
N PRO A 129 -7.75 -23.45 2.25
CA PRO A 129 -7.99 -22.32 1.34
C PRO A 129 -7.24 -21.07 1.81
N LEU A 130 -6.97 -20.15 0.88
CA LEU A 130 -6.58 -18.79 1.23
C LEU A 130 -7.78 -18.04 1.81
N ARG A 131 -7.55 -17.20 2.82
CA ARG A 131 -8.61 -16.42 3.46
C ARG A 131 -8.36 -14.93 3.34
N ALA A 132 -9.43 -14.17 3.40
CA ALA A 132 -9.43 -12.74 3.66
C ALA A 132 -10.55 -12.42 4.64
N ALA A 133 -10.37 -11.44 5.51
CA ALA A 133 -11.41 -11.01 6.43
C ALA A 133 -11.61 -9.50 6.36
N LEU A 134 -12.88 -9.10 6.36
CA LEU A 134 -13.30 -7.70 6.37
C LEU A 134 -14.31 -7.48 7.48
N ALA A 135 -14.09 -6.43 8.28
CA ALA A 135 -15.01 -6.05 9.34
C ALA A 135 -16.04 -5.04 8.82
N ASN A 136 -17.31 -5.30 9.11
CA ASN A 136 -18.45 -4.42 8.80
C ASN A 136 -18.48 -3.92 7.33
N PRO A 137 -18.43 -4.83 6.34
CA PRO A 137 -18.49 -4.44 4.94
C PRO A 137 -19.74 -3.60 4.60
N SER A 138 -19.53 -2.49 3.89
CA SER A 138 -20.60 -1.60 3.44
C SER A 138 -20.41 -1.19 1.97
N GLY A 139 -21.51 -0.85 1.29
CA GLY A 139 -21.50 -0.47 -0.13
C GLY A 139 -21.13 -1.63 -1.06
N THR A 140 -20.12 -1.41 -1.90
CA THR A 140 -19.54 -2.40 -2.81
C THR A 140 -18.10 -2.71 -2.42
N PRO A 141 -17.86 -3.38 -1.28
CA PRO A 141 -16.50 -3.62 -0.81
C PRO A 141 -15.76 -4.56 -1.76
N THR A 142 -14.49 -4.23 -1.98
CA THR A 142 -13.55 -5.08 -2.69
C THR A 142 -12.70 -5.85 -1.68
N VAL A 143 -12.50 -7.15 -1.90
CA VAL A 143 -11.72 -8.02 -1.02
C VAL A 143 -10.81 -8.90 -1.86
N ALA A 144 -9.53 -8.57 -1.92
CA ALA A 144 -8.54 -9.47 -2.48
C ALA A 144 -8.39 -10.72 -1.58
N VAL A 145 -8.33 -11.91 -2.16
CA VAL A 145 -8.01 -13.15 -1.43
C VAL A 145 -6.64 -13.61 -1.84
N THR A 146 -5.64 -13.28 -1.02
CA THR A 146 -4.23 -13.44 -1.32
C THR A 146 -3.47 -14.05 -0.13
N PRO A 147 -2.21 -14.48 -0.31
CA PRO A 147 -1.34 -14.85 0.79
C PRO A 147 -1.20 -13.78 1.87
N LEU A 148 -1.23 -12.49 1.49
CA LEU A 148 -1.13 -11.39 2.46
C LEU A 148 -2.40 -11.27 3.28
N THR A 149 -3.57 -11.37 2.66
CA THR A 149 -4.84 -11.36 3.41
C THR A 149 -4.99 -12.62 4.27
N GLU A 150 -4.46 -13.76 3.82
CA GLU A 150 -4.41 -14.99 4.61
C GLU A 150 -3.50 -14.81 5.83
N LEU A 151 -2.33 -14.19 5.64
CA LEU A 151 -1.43 -13.84 6.73
C LEU A 151 -2.09 -12.89 7.74
N ALA A 152 -2.88 -11.91 7.25
CA ALA A 152 -3.64 -11.02 8.11
C ALA A 152 -4.72 -11.76 8.91
N VAL A 153 -5.41 -12.74 8.31
CA VAL A 153 -6.35 -13.61 9.03
C VAL A 153 -5.64 -14.43 10.12
N ARG A 154 -4.45 -14.97 9.84
CA ARG A 154 -3.64 -15.71 10.84
C ARG A 154 -3.23 -14.81 12.00
N GLN A 155 -2.75 -13.59 11.72
CA GLN A 155 -2.41 -12.60 12.75
C GLN A 155 -3.63 -12.20 13.57
N ALA A 156 -4.78 -11.96 12.94
CA ALA A 156 -6.02 -11.62 13.64
C ALA A 156 -6.45 -12.74 14.60
N LEU A 157 -6.37 -14.00 14.17
CA LEU A 157 -6.64 -15.16 15.03
C LEU A 157 -5.63 -15.30 16.17
N GLN A 158 -4.35 -15.09 15.89
CA GLN A 158 -3.29 -15.19 16.90
C GLN A 158 -3.45 -14.11 17.99
N ALA A 159 -3.71 -12.86 17.59
CA ALA A 159 -3.85 -11.72 18.51
C ALA A 159 -5.07 -11.83 19.45
N SER A 160 -6.07 -12.62 19.08
CA SER A 160 -7.34 -12.74 19.78
C SER A 160 -7.58 -14.11 20.46
N GLY A 161 -6.57 -14.98 20.47
CA GLY A 161 -6.72 -16.34 21.03
C GLY A 161 -7.68 -17.22 20.22
N GLY A 162 -7.77 -17.02 18.90
CA GLY A 162 -8.55 -17.84 17.97
C GLY A 162 -9.88 -17.22 17.52
N THR A 163 -10.17 -15.96 17.86
CA THR A 163 -11.44 -15.30 17.56
C THR A 163 -11.31 -14.19 16.51
N LEU A 164 -12.11 -14.20 15.44
CA LEU A 164 -12.09 -13.10 14.46
C LEU A 164 -13.01 -11.95 14.88
N THR A 165 -12.52 -11.04 15.73
CA THR A 165 -13.22 -9.79 16.07
C THR A 165 -12.96 -8.69 15.03
N ALA A 166 -13.85 -7.71 14.93
CA ALA A 166 -13.68 -6.56 14.03
C ALA A 166 -12.37 -5.80 14.30
N THR A 167 -12.05 -5.57 15.57
CA THR A 167 -10.81 -4.90 15.99
C THR A 167 -9.57 -5.70 15.59
N ALA A 168 -9.57 -7.02 15.82
CA ALA A 168 -8.43 -7.87 15.45
C ALA A 168 -8.22 -7.93 13.93
N VAL A 169 -9.31 -8.02 13.16
CA VAL A 169 -9.26 -7.99 11.69
C VAL A 169 -8.69 -6.67 11.18
N ASN A 170 -9.21 -5.53 11.66
CA ASN A 170 -8.73 -4.21 11.22
C ASN A 170 -7.25 -3.99 11.60
N SER A 171 -6.87 -4.38 12.82
CA SER A 171 -5.48 -4.26 13.29
C SER A 171 -4.53 -5.12 12.46
N ALA A 172 -4.89 -6.39 12.20
CA ALA A 172 -4.04 -7.29 11.43
C ALA A 172 -3.93 -6.87 9.95
N ASN A 173 -5.04 -6.41 9.35
CA ASN A 173 -5.02 -5.89 7.99
C ASN A 173 -4.10 -4.67 7.87
N SER A 174 -4.18 -3.73 8.83
CA SER A 174 -3.29 -2.57 8.88
C SER A 174 -1.83 -2.99 9.07
N GLN A 175 -1.56 -3.91 10.00
CA GLN A 175 -0.21 -4.39 10.29
C GLN A 175 0.44 -5.08 9.08
N ILE A 176 -0.28 -5.98 8.42
CA ILE A 176 0.25 -6.65 7.21
C ILE A 176 0.42 -5.64 6.07
N SER A 177 -0.48 -4.68 5.93
CA SER A 177 -0.33 -3.63 4.91
C SER A 177 0.93 -2.80 5.13
N GLU A 178 1.22 -2.45 6.39
CA GLU A 178 2.43 -1.70 6.75
C GLU A 178 3.71 -2.53 6.51
N LEU A 179 3.74 -3.78 6.96
CA LEU A 179 4.90 -4.66 6.83
C LEU A 179 5.24 -4.97 5.36
N PHE A 180 4.22 -5.13 4.51
CA PHE A 180 4.42 -5.46 3.10
C PHE A 180 4.37 -4.24 2.18
N ARG A 181 4.22 -3.03 2.74
CA ARG A 181 4.17 -1.74 2.04
C ARG A 181 3.03 -1.57 1.03
N VAL A 182 2.02 -2.43 1.09
CA VAL A 182 0.89 -2.48 0.15
C VAL A 182 -0.43 -2.42 0.91
N ASP A 183 -1.44 -1.71 0.40
CA ASP A 183 -2.77 -1.72 1.03
C ASP A 183 -3.52 -2.98 0.59
N ILE A 184 -3.60 -3.98 1.47
CA ILE A 184 -4.22 -5.28 1.15
C ILE A 184 -5.76 -5.23 1.15
N ILE A 185 -6.35 -4.08 1.48
CA ILE A 185 -7.81 -3.89 1.61
C ILE A 185 -8.35 -3.02 0.47
N ALA A 186 -7.69 -1.90 0.18
CA ALA A 186 -8.16 -0.96 -0.84
C ALA A 186 -7.56 -1.23 -2.23
N THR A 187 -6.51 -2.06 -2.33
CA THR A 187 -5.82 -2.35 -3.60
C THR A 187 -6.04 -3.79 -4.00
N ASP A 188 -6.41 -4.04 -5.26
CA ASP A 188 -6.37 -5.38 -5.83
C ASP A 188 -5.03 -5.60 -6.56
N PRO A 189 -4.42 -6.79 -6.44
CA PRO A 189 -3.26 -7.13 -7.27
C PRO A 189 -3.68 -7.28 -8.73
N VAL A 190 -2.77 -6.97 -9.65
CA VAL A 190 -2.92 -7.19 -11.09
C VAL A 190 -2.06 -8.34 -11.58
N ARG A 191 -2.15 -8.69 -12.86
CA ARG A 191 -1.25 -9.68 -13.46
C ARG A 191 0.21 -9.20 -13.40
N ALA A 192 1.11 -10.06 -12.93
CA ALA A 192 2.54 -9.79 -12.88
C ALA A 192 3.22 -9.99 -14.26
N ASP A 193 2.69 -9.37 -15.31
CA ASP A 193 3.27 -9.38 -16.66
C ASP A 193 3.09 -8.05 -17.40
N ARG A 194 3.73 -7.89 -18.56
CA ARG A 194 3.63 -6.69 -19.41
C ARG A 194 2.34 -6.58 -20.26
N SER A 195 1.32 -7.39 -19.99
CA SER A 195 0.07 -7.32 -20.77
C SER A 195 -0.79 -6.10 -20.38
N ASP A 196 -1.79 -5.80 -21.20
CA ASP A 196 -2.82 -4.77 -20.92
C ASP A 196 -3.72 -5.12 -19.72
N ALA A 197 -3.65 -6.37 -19.22
CA ALA A 197 -4.30 -6.79 -17.98
C ALA A 197 -3.35 -6.76 -16.76
N GLY A 198 -2.09 -6.36 -16.97
CA GLY A 198 -1.03 -6.33 -15.96
C GLY A 198 -0.32 -4.97 -15.92
N PHE A 199 1.01 -5.01 -15.91
CA PHE A 199 1.89 -3.86 -15.76
C PHE A 199 1.99 -3.01 -17.03
N GLY A 200 1.61 -3.57 -18.18
CA GLY A 200 1.58 -2.85 -19.46
C GLY A 200 0.43 -1.84 -19.57
N ASN A 201 -0.60 -1.97 -18.73
CA ASN A 201 -1.72 -1.05 -18.72
C ASN A 201 -1.33 0.29 -18.10
N GLN A 202 -1.59 1.39 -18.80
CA GLN A 202 -1.28 2.76 -18.32
C GLN A 202 -2.10 3.17 -17.10
N GLY A 203 -3.28 2.56 -16.90
CA GLY A 203 -4.15 2.78 -15.73
C GLY A 203 -3.78 1.95 -14.50
N THR A 204 -2.83 1.00 -14.61
CA THR A 204 -2.33 0.25 -13.46
C THR A 204 -1.49 1.16 -12.56
N THR A 205 -1.92 1.32 -11.32
CA THR A 205 -1.23 2.17 -10.34
C THR A 205 0.03 1.52 -9.80
N GLN A 206 0.90 2.29 -9.15
CA GLN A 206 2.12 1.75 -8.56
C GLN A 206 1.80 0.79 -7.41
N GLU A 207 0.78 1.08 -6.61
CA GLU A 207 0.34 0.25 -5.49
C GLU A 207 -0.14 -1.13 -5.96
N GLN A 208 -0.84 -1.19 -7.09
CA GLN A 208 -1.25 -2.46 -7.70
C GLN A 208 -0.04 -3.28 -8.17
N LYS A 209 0.98 -2.63 -8.74
CA LYS A 209 2.23 -3.29 -9.14
C LYS A 209 2.99 -3.82 -7.93
N ASP A 210 3.15 -2.99 -6.91
CA ASP A 210 3.83 -3.37 -5.66
C ASP A 210 3.11 -4.52 -4.96
N TYR A 211 1.77 -4.55 -4.96
CA TYR A 211 1.02 -5.68 -4.43
C TYR A 211 1.35 -6.97 -5.21
N SER A 212 1.28 -6.95 -6.55
CA SER A 212 1.63 -8.12 -7.35
C SER A 212 3.09 -8.57 -7.15
N LEU A 213 4.04 -7.64 -7.01
CA LEU A 213 5.45 -7.95 -6.73
C LEU A 213 5.65 -8.53 -5.32
N ALA A 214 4.94 -8.04 -4.32
CA ALA A 214 4.97 -8.60 -2.97
C ALA A 214 4.44 -10.05 -2.96
N LEU A 215 3.39 -10.34 -3.74
CA LEU A 215 2.90 -11.72 -3.92
C LEU A 215 3.90 -12.60 -4.64
N ALA A 216 4.58 -12.08 -5.67
CA ALA A 216 5.64 -12.80 -6.37
C ALA A 216 6.84 -13.10 -5.46
N ALA A 217 7.22 -12.18 -4.56
CA ALA A 217 8.26 -12.42 -3.55
C ALA A 217 7.88 -13.57 -2.60
N ILE A 218 6.61 -13.64 -2.16
CA ILE A 218 6.11 -14.76 -1.35
C ILE A 218 6.11 -16.06 -2.15
N SER A 219 5.72 -16.02 -3.43
CA SER A 219 5.79 -17.17 -4.34
C SER A 219 7.23 -17.69 -4.45
N TRP A 220 8.20 -16.80 -4.59
CA TRP A 220 9.62 -17.16 -4.67
C TRP A 220 10.13 -17.75 -3.35
N LEU A 221 9.74 -17.18 -2.21
CA LEU A 221 10.07 -17.75 -0.91
C LEU A 221 9.43 -19.15 -0.71
N ALA A 222 8.21 -19.35 -1.23
CA ALA A 222 7.51 -20.63 -1.19
C ALA A 222 8.12 -21.71 -2.09
N LYS A 223 8.79 -21.32 -3.17
CA LYS A 223 9.59 -22.24 -4.01
C LYS A 223 10.70 -22.91 -3.21
N GLY A 224 11.30 -22.19 -2.24
CA GLY A 224 12.32 -22.74 -1.34
C GLY A 224 11.78 -23.61 -0.21
N SER A 225 10.61 -23.26 0.35
CA SER A 225 9.99 -23.99 1.47
C SER A 225 9.16 -25.21 1.06
N GLY A 226 8.79 -25.30 -0.23
CA GLY A 226 7.99 -26.38 -0.80
C GLY A 226 6.48 -26.16 -0.75
N SER A 227 5.97 -25.18 0.00
CA SER A 227 4.55 -24.79 -0.08
C SER A 227 4.26 -23.37 0.43
N VAL A 228 3.22 -22.76 -0.12
CA VAL A 228 2.72 -21.45 0.33
C VAL A 228 2.25 -21.50 1.78
N ALA A 229 1.59 -22.59 2.19
CA ALA A 229 1.08 -22.74 3.54
C ALA A 229 2.20 -22.76 4.60
N ALA A 230 3.32 -23.43 4.30
CA ALA A 230 4.51 -23.46 5.15
C ALA A 230 5.17 -22.08 5.23
N THR A 231 5.40 -21.41 4.08
CA THR A 231 5.94 -20.05 4.07
C THR A 231 5.09 -19.07 4.87
N LEU A 232 3.77 -19.14 4.74
CA LEU A 232 2.86 -18.30 5.52
C LEU A 232 2.90 -18.63 7.02
N GLN A 233 3.18 -19.88 7.40
CA GLN A 233 3.35 -20.26 8.79
C GLN A 233 4.63 -19.67 9.37
N ASP A 234 5.73 -19.74 8.63
CA ASP A 234 7.04 -19.21 9.04
C ASP A 234 7.02 -17.68 9.13
N LEU A 235 6.43 -17.01 8.14
CA LEU A 235 6.23 -15.56 8.17
C LEU A 235 5.34 -15.14 9.34
N ASN A 236 4.24 -15.87 9.60
CA ASN A 236 3.36 -15.59 10.72
C ASN A 236 4.08 -15.72 12.07
N GLY A 237 4.91 -16.76 12.24
CA GLY A 237 5.72 -16.95 13.44
C GLY A 237 6.81 -15.90 13.64
N SER A 238 7.24 -15.26 12.54
CA SER A 238 8.26 -14.21 12.54
C SER A 238 7.69 -12.81 12.79
N ILE A 239 6.36 -12.64 12.82
CA ILE A 239 5.71 -11.37 13.10
C ILE A 239 5.33 -11.31 14.58
N ALA A 240 5.86 -10.32 15.29
CA ALA A 240 5.57 -10.07 16.69
C ALA A 240 5.57 -8.56 16.99
N SER A 241 4.64 -8.12 17.83
CA SER A 241 4.59 -6.74 18.33
C SER A 241 4.61 -5.65 17.23
N GLY A 242 3.96 -5.90 16.09
CA GLY A 242 3.89 -4.94 14.99
C GLY A 242 5.06 -4.97 14.01
N SER A 243 6.09 -5.80 14.26
CA SER A 243 7.28 -5.89 13.40
C SER A 243 7.50 -7.31 12.89
N MET A 244 8.17 -7.43 11.74
CA MET A 244 8.71 -8.69 11.24
C MET A 244 10.14 -8.87 11.78
N ALA A 245 10.50 -10.09 12.18
CA ALA A 245 11.88 -10.44 12.52
C ALA A 245 12.82 -10.08 11.36
N THR A 246 13.97 -9.49 11.69
CA THR A 246 14.93 -8.98 10.70
C THR A 246 15.33 -10.05 9.70
N GLU A 247 15.56 -11.28 10.15
CA GLU A 247 15.94 -12.41 9.31
C GLU A 247 14.85 -12.74 8.29
N ALA A 248 13.58 -12.79 8.72
CA ALA A 248 12.46 -13.06 7.82
C ALA A 248 12.28 -11.94 6.78
N ALA A 249 12.45 -10.69 7.21
CA ALA A 249 12.37 -9.53 6.32
C ALA A 249 13.52 -9.54 5.28
N VAL A 250 14.73 -9.90 5.69
CA VAL A 250 15.88 -10.08 4.80
C VAL A 250 15.63 -11.21 3.80
N SER A 251 15.09 -12.36 4.25
CA SER A 251 14.73 -13.47 3.38
C SER A 251 13.68 -13.07 2.34
N LEU A 252 12.67 -12.29 2.74
CA LEU A 252 11.64 -11.80 1.83
C LEU A 252 12.21 -10.79 0.81
N GLY A 253 13.03 -9.84 1.26
CA GLY A 253 13.71 -8.88 0.37
C GLY A 253 14.67 -9.57 -0.60
N THR A 254 15.35 -10.64 -0.16
CA THR A 254 16.18 -11.49 -1.02
C THR A 254 15.33 -12.21 -2.07
N ALA A 255 14.21 -12.82 -1.64
CA ALA A 255 13.29 -13.50 -2.55
C ALA A 255 12.71 -12.54 -3.62
N LEU A 256 12.40 -11.29 -3.25
CA LEU A 256 12.00 -10.27 -4.21
C LEU A 256 13.10 -9.99 -5.23
N LYS A 257 14.34 -9.73 -4.77
CA LYS A 257 15.48 -9.46 -5.67
C LYS A 257 15.77 -10.62 -6.62
N GLU A 258 15.73 -11.85 -6.12
CA GLU A 258 15.92 -13.05 -6.93
C GLU A 258 14.79 -13.23 -7.95
N PHE A 259 13.54 -13.01 -7.57
CA PHE A 259 12.43 -13.00 -8.50
C PHE A 259 12.64 -11.95 -9.60
N LEU A 260 12.95 -10.69 -9.23
CA LEU A 260 13.13 -9.60 -10.19
C LEU A 260 14.27 -9.87 -11.18
N ALA A 261 15.33 -10.56 -10.74
CA ALA A 261 16.46 -10.97 -11.58
C ALA A 261 16.21 -12.26 -12.40
N SER A 262 15.12 -12.98 -12.14
CA SER A 262 14.85 -14.27 -12.77
C SER A 262 14.29 -14.16 -14.19
N GLU A 263 14.47 -15.20 -15.01
CA GLU A 263 13.90 -15.28 -16.36
C GLU A 263 12.37 -15.46 -16.36
N VAL A 264 11.78 -15.91 -15.25
CA VAL A 264 10.32 -16.07 -15.11
C VAL A 264 9.62 -14.75 -14.78
N ASN A 265 10.37 -13.70 -14.47
CA ASN A 265 9.80 -12.38 -14.24
C ASN A 265 9.38 -11.71 -15.56
N LEU A 266 8.06 -11.65 -15.77
CA LEU A 266 7.46 -11.04 -16.96
C LEU A 266 6.98 -9.60 -16.74
N THR A 267 7.19 -9.03 -15.55
CA THR A 267 6.68 -7.69 -15.18
C THR A 267 7.43 -6.56 -15.88
N GLY A 268 8.71 -6.79 -16.18
CA GLY A 268 9.64 -5.79 -16.67
C GLY A 268 10.28 -4.91 -15.61
N VAL A 269 9.91 -5.05 -14.33
CA VAL A 269 10.63 -4.46 -13.21
C VAL A 269 11.81 -5.37 -12.90
N THR A 270 13.03 -4.86 -12.94
CA THR A 270 14.26 -5.66 -12.70
C THR A 270 15.03 -5.24 -11.46
N ASP A 271 14.62 -4.14 -10.82
CA ASP A 271 15.27 -3.60 -9.65
C ASP A 271 14.23 -3.22 -8.59
N SER A 272 14.43 -3.71 -7.37
CA SER A 272 13.59 -3.41 -6.21
C SER A 272 13.62 -1.93 -5.81
N THR A 273 14.66 -1.18 -6.21
CA THR A 273 14.73 0.28 -5.96
C THR A 273 13.69 1.07 -6.76
N LEU A 274 13.10 0.45 -7.79
CA LEU A 274 12.03 1.01 -8.62
C LEU A 274 10.62 0.63 -8.11
N THR A 275 10.51 0.32 -6.82
CA THR A 275 9.29 -0.16 -6.17
C THR A 275 9.21 0.41 -4.75
N ASN A 276 8.01 0.39 -4.16
CA ASN A 276 7.86 0.74 -2.73
C ASN A 276 8.24 -0.43 -1.78
N LEU A 277 8.82 -1.51 -2.31
CA LEU A 277 9.10 -2.74 -1.56
C LEU A 277 10.54 -2.84 -1.04
N GLY A 278 11.35 -1.80 -1.19
CA GLY A 278 12.76 -1.80 -0.73
C GLY A 278 12.92 -2.00 0.79
N THR A 279 11.87 -1.73 1.58
CA THR A 279 11.87 -1.79 3.06
C THR A 279 10.84 -2.79 3.61
N LEU A 280 10.56 -3.88 2.88
CA LEU A 280 9.70 -4.98 3.33
C LEU A 280 10.07 -5.46 4.74
N GLY A 281 9.06 -5.68 5.57
CA GLY A 281 9.18 -6.03 6.99
C GLY A 281 9.55 -4.86 7.91
N GLY A 282 9.74 -3.66 7.35
CA GLY A 282 10.06 -2.45 8.08
C GLY A 282 8.85 -1.77 8.74
N SER A 283 9.02 -0.53 9.16
CA SER A 283 7.95 0.31 9.74
C SER A 283 7.82 1.65 9.03
N THR A 284 6.66 2.29 9.08
CA THR A 284 6.49 3.66 8.57
C THR A 284 6.51 4.64 9.74
N LYS A 285 7.27 5.72 9.61
CA LYS A 285 7.45 6.75 10.64
C LYS A 285 7.11 8.13 10.12
N LYS A 286 6.59 8.97 11.00
CA LYS A 286 6.26 10.37 10.67
C LYS A 286 7.44 11.26 11.02
N LEU A 287 8.01 11.91 10.02
CA LEU A 287 8.99 12.98 10.19
C LEU A 287 8.26 14.33 10.17
N LYS A 288 8.22 15.00 11.32
CA LYS A 288 7.69 16.37 11.43
C LYS A 288 8.77 17.37 11.09
N ILE A 289 8.46 18.26 10.14
CA ILE A 289 9.35 19.32 9.68
C ILE A 289 8.80 20.65 10.19
N SER A 290 9.63 21.39 10.93
CA SER A 290 9.25 22.68 11.51
C SER A 290 10.14 23.80 11.00
N LEU A 291 9.61 25.01 10.94
CA LEU A 291 10.39 26.23 10.79
C LEU A 291 10.81 26.77 12.15
N ALA A 292 12.01 27.32 12.22
CA ALA A 292 12.52 28.03 13.37
C ALA A 292 13.29 29.27 12.93
N GLY A 293 13.54 30.18 13.88
CA GLY A 293 14.31 31.39 13.65
C GLY A 293 13.74 32.62 14.31
N LYS A 294 14.20 33.78 13.86
CA LYS A 294 13.69 35.09 14.30
C LYS A 294 13.32 35.91 13.07
N LEU A 295 12.10 36.44 13.09
CA LEU A 295 11.59 37.34 12.07
C LEU A 295 11.31 38.71 12.68
N ASP A 296 11.41 39.74 11.85
CA ASP A 296 10.84 41.03 12.21
C ASP A 296 9.32 40.91 12.32
N PRO A 297 8.66 41.59 13.28
CA PRO A 297 7.21 41.43 13.52
C PRO A 297 6.32 41.75 12.32
N ALA A 298 6.83 42.50 11.33
CA ALA A 298 6.11 42.86 10.11
C ALA A 298 6.34 41.87 8.96
N THR A 299 7.19 40.86 9.15
CA THR A 299 7.64 39.95 8.10
C THR A 299 7.01 38.57 8.27
N ALA A 300 6.40 38.07 7.20
CA ALA A 300 5.77 36.76 7.13
C ALA A 300 6.58 35.83 6.19
N VAL A 301 6.63 34.54 6.52
CA VAL A 301 7.21 33.54 5.61
C VAL A 301 6.13 33.12 4.60
N GLY A 302 6.25 33.55 3.35
CA GLY A 302 5.31 33.19 2.28
C GLY A 302 5.57 31.79 1.72
N GLY A 303 6.83 31.36 1.69
CA GLY A 303 7.20 30.01 1.26
C GLY A 303 8.65 29.64 1.54
N VAL A 304 8.92 28.35 1.48
CA VAL A 304 10.25 27.75 1.66
C VAL A 304 10.52 26.69 0.60
N SER A 305 11.79 26.53 0.24
CA SER A 305 12.27 25.39 -0.52
C SER A 305 13.57 24.87 0.08
N PHE A 306 13.77 23.55 0.07
CA PHE A 306 14.97 22.95 0.61
C PHE A 306 15.15 21.51 0.10
N MET A 307 16.39 21.01 0.20
CA MET A 307 16.73 19.61 -0.04
C MET A 307 16.88 18.89 1.29
N LEU A 308 15.99 17.94 1.57
CA LEU A 308 16.06 17.04 2.71
C LEU A 308 16.86 15.79 2.34
N HIS A 309 17.86 15.46 3.14
CA HIS A 309 18.65 14.24 3.00
C HIS A 309 18.17 13.20 3.99
N LEU A 310 17.89 11.99 3.48
CA LEU A 310 17.41 10.88 4.27
C LEU A 310 18.59 10.01 4.76
N PRO A 311 18.48 9.37 5.93
CA PRO A 311 19.44 8.38 6.39
C PRO A 311 19.53 7.19 5.43
N VAL A 312 20.66 6.47 5.47
CA VAL A 312 20.85 5.27 4.64
C VAL A 312 19.73 4.26 4.89
N GLY A 313 19.15 3.76 3.79
CA GLY A 313 18.08 2.76 3.82
C GLY A 313 16.68 3.31 4.07
N VAL A 314 16.52 4.56 4.51
CA VAL A 314 15.21 5.21 4.63
C VAL A 314 14.68 5.58 3.25
N THR A 315 13.46 5.17 2.94
CA THR A 315 12.82 5.43 1.65
C THR A 315 11.51 6.18 1.81
N LEU A 316 11.00 6.72 0.70
CA LEU A 316 9.65 7.28 0.62
C LEU A 316 8.84 6.50 -0.40
N LYS A 317 7.51 6.51 -0.23
CA LYS A 317 6.65 5.92 -1.25
C LYS A 317 6.46 6.85 -2.44
N GLY A 318 6.57 6.31 -3.65
CA GLY A 318 6.46 7.08 -4.88
C GLY A 318 5.97 6.27 -6.09
N ASP A 319 5.66 6.99 -7.18
CA ASP A 319 5.36 6.46 -8.51
C ASP A 319 6.65 6.43 -9.35
N PHE A 320 7.11 5.22 -9.66
CA PHE A 320 8.40 4.97 -10.33
C PHE A 320 8.28 4.92 -11.87
N LYS A 321 7.22 5.49 -12.46
CA LYS A 321 7.14 5.67 -13.93
C LYS A 321 8.36 6.39 -14.50
N ASN A 322 8.94 7.34 -13.75
CA ASN A 322 10.21 7.96 -14.07
C ASN A 322 11.22 7.66 -12.95
N PRO A 323 12.20 6.78 -13.19
CA PRO A 323 13.13 6.35 -12.15
C PRO A 323 14.10 7.46 -11.71
N ASP A 324 14.37 8.45 -12.57
CA ASP A 324 15.30 9.53 -12.27
C ASP A 324 14.69 10.60 -11.34
N VAL A 325 13.36 10.75 -11.39
CA VAL A 325 12.60 11.70 -10.58
C VAL A 325 11.27 11.06 -10.22
N VAL A 326 11.18 10.60 -8.98
CA VAL A 326 10.01 9.88 -8.48
C VAL A 326 9.02 10.88 -7.90
N GLU A 327 7.78 10.81 -8.35
CA GLU A 327 6.68 11.58 -7.76
C GLU A 327 6.21 10.86 -6.49
N LEU A 328 6.04 11.59 -5.39
CA LEU A 328 5.54 10.98 -4.16
C LEU A 328 4.08 10.55 -4.32
N LEU A 329 3.71 9.42 -3.71
CA LEU A 329 2.31 9.01 -3.63
C LEU A 329 1.52 9.96 -2.71
N ASP A 330 0.20 9.98 -2.89
CA ASP A 330 -0.68 10.83 -2.07
C ASP A 330 -0.54 10.51 -0.58
N GLY A 331 -0.61 11.55 0.26
CA GLY A 331 -0.47 11.45 1.71
C GLY A 331 0.94 11.17 2.24
N VAL A 332 1.93 10.86 1.38
CA VAL A 332 3.33 10.66 1.82
C VAL A 332 3.93 11.95 2.36
N LEU A 333 3.60 13.08 1.74
CA LEU A 333 3.96 14.42 2.21
C LEU A 333 2.70 15.26 2.32
N ALA A 334 2.45 15.80 3.52
CA ALA A 334 1.28 16.63 3.78
C ALA A 334 1.63 17.89 4.58
N ALA A 335 0.88 18.96 4.34
CA ALA A 335 0.86 20.11 5.23
C ALA A 335 0.35 19.68 6.61
N SER A 336 0.98 20.18 7.67
CA SER A 336 0.59 19.84 9.04
C SER A 336 0.74 21.03 10.00
N GLY A 337 0.49 20.81 11.28
CA GLY A 337 0.40 21.88 12.27
C GLY A 337 -0.80 22.82 12.04
N ALA A 338 -0.61 24.10 12.35
CA ALA A 338 -1.69 25.11 12.31
C ALA A 338 -2.03 25.60 10.89
N ASN A 339 -1.33 25.13 9.84
CA ASN A 339 -1.47 25.66 8.49
C ASN A 339 -1.77 24.58 7.43
N THR A 340 -2.99 24.06 7.48
CA THR A 340 -3.51 23.08 6.50
C THR A 340 -3.77 23.68 5.12
N SER A 341 -3.70 25.01 4.97
CA SER A 341 -3.85 25.71 3.68
C SER A 341 -2.56 25.77 2.85
N THR A 342 -1.49 25.15 3.33
CA THR A 342 -0.19 25.15 2.68
C THR A 342 -0.22 24.28 1.42
N GLN A 343 0.19 24.84 0.30
CA GLN A 343 0.49 24.08 -0.91
C GLN A 343 1.88 23.47 -0.78
N VAL A 344 1.98 22.18 -1.04
CA VAL A 344 3.22 21.42 -0.92
C VAL A 344 3.49 20.68 -2.23
N GLN A 345 4.73 20.74 -2.69
CA GLN A 345 5.23 19.94 -3.79
C GLN A 345 6.57 19.33 -3.39
N ALA A 346 6.83 18.13 -3.87
CA ALA A 346 8.12 17.48 -3.66
C ALA A 346 8.55 16.66 -4.86
N ARG A 347 9.86 16.45 -4.95
CA ARG A 347 10.49 15.50 -5.87
C ARG A 347 11.40 14.59 -5.08
N TYR A 348 11.22 13.28 -5.24
CA TYR A 348 12.01 12.28 -4.56
C TYR A 348 13.10 11.75 -5.50
N PHE A 349 14.32 11.70 -4.97
CA PHE A 349 15.48 11.11 -5.60
C PHE A 349 15.88 9.89 -4.76
N PRO A 350 15.53 8.67 -5.20
CA PRO A 350 15.93 7.44 -4.51
C PRO A 350 17.44 7.34 -4.33
N ALA A 351 17.87 6.57 -3.32
CA ALA A 351 19.29 6.31 -3.10
C ALA A 351 19.89 5.55 -4.29
N ASP A 352 21.14 5.84 -4.62
CA ASP A 352 21.94 5.12 -5.61
C ASP A 352 23.22 4.55 -4.98
N SER A 353 24.12 3.98 -5.79
CA SER A 353 25.34 3.31 -5.29
C SER A 353 26.37 4.24 -4.63
N GLY A 354 26.13 5.55 -4.56
CA GLY A 354 27.02 6.51 -3.90
C GLY A 354 26.32 7.58 -3.07
N ASN A 355 25.00 7.74 -3.20
CA ASN A 355 24.25 8.84 -2.61
C ASN A 355 23.08 8.34 -1.76
N SER A 356 22.91 8.96 -0.60
CA SER A 356 21.68 8.83 0.18
C SER A 356 20.48 9.37 -0.60
N ALA A 357 19.30 8.85 -0.30
CA ALA A 357 18.07 9.36 -0.89
C ALA A 357 17.81 10.81 -0.45
N THR A 358 17.26 11.62 -1.36
CA THR A 358 16.97 13.03 -1.09
C THR A 358 15.58 13.44 -1.56
N VAL A 359 15.06 14.51 -0.98
CA VAL A 359 13.74 15.05 -1.29
C VAL A 359 13.86 16.56 -1.45
N TYR A 360 13.60 17.04 -2.65
CA TYR A 360 13.46 18.47 -2.87
C TYR A 360 12.03 18.88 -2.56
N ILE A 361 11.84 19.71 -1.53
CA ILE A 361 10.53 20.12 -1.04
C ILE A 361 10.33 21.62 -1.28
N VAL A 362 9.14 21.97 -1.74
CA VAL A 362 8.65 23.36 -1.83
C VAL A 362 7.33 23.45 -1.09
N ALA A 363 7.23 24.38 -0.15
CA ALA A 363 6.00 24.65 0.60
C ALA A 363 5.70 26.14 0.61
N GLY A 364 4.43 26.51 0.42
CA GLY A 364 4.01 27.90 0.44
C GLY A 364 2.54 28.06 0.81
N THR A 365 2.18 29.23 1.28
CA THR A 365 0.78 29.57 1.61
C THR A 365 0.45 30.97 1.10
N THR A 366 -0.83 31.30 0.98
CA THR A 366 -1.30 32.67 0.75
C THR A 366 -1.21 33.54 2.00
N GLY A 367 -1.07 32.92 3.19
CA GLY A 367 -0.81 33.59 4.46
C GLY A 367 0.67 33.56 4.86
N SER A 368 0.93 33.39 6.17
CA SER A 368 2.27 33.15 6.70
C SER A 368 2.42 31.69 7.13
N LEU A 369 3.53 31.06 6.77
CA LEU A 369 3.98 29.83 7.45
C LEU A 369 4.38 30.18 8.89
N PRO A 370 3.93 29.40 9.89
CA PRO A 370 4.33 29.59 11.28
C PRO A 370 5.79 29.16 11.51
N LEU A 371 6.46 29.76 12.49
CA LEU A 371 7.72 29.25 13.05
C LEU A 371 7.45 28.07 13.99
N ALA A 372 6.84 27.02 13.42
CA ALA A 372 6.43 25.79 14.08
C ALA A 372 6.39 24.65 13.05
N GLU A 373 5.74 23.53 13.38
CA GLU A 373 5.47 22.44 12.42
C GLU A 373 4.72 22.96 11.20
N ILE A 374 5.23 22.62 10.01
CA ILE A 374 4.64 22.99 8.72
C ILE A 374 4.32 21.79 7.84
N LEU A 375 5.07 20.68 7.98
CA LEU A 375 4.92 19.50 7.13
C LEU A 375 5.10 18.21 7.95
N THR A 376 4.42 17.16 7.51
CA THR A 376 4.66 15.77 7.92
C THR A 376 5.04 14.95 6.70
N LEU A 377 6.14 14.19 6.81
CA LEU A 377 6.61 13.26 5.79
C LEU A 377 6.56 11.82 6.33
N LEU A 378 6.00 10.89 5.56
CA LEU A 378 5.98 9.47 5.89
C LEU A 378 7.25 8.79 5.34
N CYS A 379 8.11 8.36 6.25
CA CYS A 379 9.37 7.69 5.96
C CYS A 379 9.23 6.19 6.19
N ASP A 380 9.58 5.38 5.21
CA ASP A 380 9.67 3.94 5.36
C ASP A 380 11.07 3.57 5.89
N ILE A 381 11.07 2.96 7.07
CA ILE A 381 12.28 2.56 7.80
C ILE A 381 12.50 1.06 7.57
N PRO A 382 13.70 0.62 7.14
CA PRO A 382 13.97 -0.79 6.92
C PRO A 382 14.00 -1.58 8.24
N PRO A 383 13.77 -2.90 8.20
CA PRO A 383 13.85 -3.76 9.37
C PRO A 383 15.18 -3.58 10.13
N GLY A 384 15.11 -3.47 11.46
CA GLY A 384 16.27 -3.33 12.32
C GLY A 384 16.95 -1.95 12.31
N ALA A 385 16.55 -1.03 11.43
CA ALA A 385 17.06 0.34 11.46
C ALA A 385 16.33 1.20 12.49
N ALA A 386 17.08 2.09 13.13
CA ALA A 386 16.57 3.04 14.11
C ALA A 386 17.18 4.43 13.83
N PRO A 387 16.78 5.10 12.73
CA PRO A 387 17.32 6.40 12.39
C PRO A 387 17.00 7.40 13.50
N LEU A 388 18.01 8.18 13.87
CA LEU A 388 17.89 9.24 14.84
C LEU A 388 17.52 10.54 14.13
N PRO A 389 16.85 11.48 14.80
CA PRO A 389 16.59 12.80 14.24
C PRO A 389 17.79 13.56 13.66
N GLY A 390 19.00 13.32 14.17
CA GLY A 390 20.23 13.94 13.66
C GLY A 390 20.79 13.32 12.38
N ASP A 391 20.28 12.15 11.97
CA ASP A 391 20.68 11.48 10.73
C ASP A 391 20.03 12.14 9.51
N PHE A 392 18.97 12.92 9.73
CA PHE A 392 18.32 13.75 8.72
C PHE A 392 18.95 15.13 8.72
N TRP A 393 19.21 15.69 7.53
CA TRP A 393 19.77 17.03 7.41
C TRP A 393 19.26 17.75 6.17
N VAL A 394 19.41 19.08 6.17
CA VAL A 394 18.88 19.96 5.13
C VAL A 394 20.01 20.72 4.45
N SER A 395 19.88 20.89 3.14
CA SER A 395 20.70 21.79 2.33
C SER A 395 19.83 22.65 1.43
N GLU A 396 20.46 23.62 0.76
CA GLU A 396 19.81 24.47 -0.25
C GLU A 396 18.55 25.18 0.29
N PHE A 397 18.53 25.50 1.58
CA PHE A 397 17.38 26.15 2.21
C PHE A 397 17.23 27.58 1.69
N VAL A 398 16.02 27.89 1.24
CA VAL A 398 15.59 29.22 0.83
C VAL A 398 14.25 29.51 1.47
N ALA A 399 14.13 30.66 2.13
CA ALA A 399 12.86 31.21 2.59
C ALA A 399 12.55 32.51 1.84
N LYS A 400 11.28 32.74 1.53
CA LYS A 400 10.78 33.96 0.88
C LYS A 400 9.58 34.51 1.62
N ASP A 401 9.41 35.83 1.57
CA ASP A 401 8.20 36.50 2.05
C ASP A 401 7.02 36.34 1.08
N GLY A 402 5.86 36.91 1.42
CA GLY A 402 4.68 36.90 0.56
C GLY A 402 4.84 37.65 -0.78
N ASN A 403 5.89 38.47 -0.93
CA ASN A 403 6.23 39.19 -2.16
C ASN A 403 7.35 38.49 -2.96
N GLY A 404 7.88 37.37 -2.47
CA GLY A 404 8.98 36.62 -3.08
C GLY A 404 10.39 37.13 -2.75
N ALA A 405 10.53 38.12 -1.86
CA ALA A 405 11.82 38.59 -1.40
C ALA A 405 12.48 37.56 -0.46
N PRO A 406 13.80 37.31 -0.57
CA PRO A 406 14.48 36.34 0.28
C PRO A 406 14.47 36.77 1.76
N LEU A 407 14.28 35.81 2.65
CA LEU A 407 14.29 36.00 4.10
C LEU A 407 15.57 35.44 4.72
N SER A 408 16.17 36.20 5.64
CA SER A 408 17.29 35.76 6.48
C SER A 408 16.83 35.49 7.91
N GLY A 409 17.54 34.61 8.64
CA GLY A 409 17.26 34.34 10.05
C GLY A 409 16.14 33.32 10.31
N VAL A 410 15.62 32.69 9.25
CA VAL A 410 14.71 31.53 9.29
C VAL A 410 15.44 30.31 8.77
N GLY A 411 15.11 29.13 9.30
CA GLY A 411 15.62 27.84 8.85
C GLY A 411 14.66 26.70 9.19
N ILE A 412 15.01 25.49 8.76
CA ILE A 412 14.35 24.26 9.23
C ILE A 412 14.90 23.93 10.64
N ALA A 413 14.00 23.65 11.57
CA ALA A 413 14.35 23.24 12.92
C ALA A 413 14.95 21.83 12.91
N VAL A 414 16.11 21.67 13.54
CA VAL A 414 16.80 20.41 13.80
C VAL A 414 17.11 20.31 15.30
N PRO A 415 17.01 19.13 15.95
CA PRO A 415 16.70 17.82 15.36
C PRO A 415 15.23 17.70 14.93
N PHE A 416 14.98 16.84 13.95
CA PHE A 416 13.62 16.51 13.55
C PHE A 416 12.87 15.73 14.65
N THR A 417 11.55 15.62 14.53
CA THR A 417 10.79 14.68 15.38
C THR A 417 10.35 13.50 14.53
N LEU A 418 10.75 12.30 14.93
CA LEU A 418 10.37 11.04 14.27
C LEU A 418 9.41 10.28 15.20
N GLU A 419 8.19 10.02 14.75
CA GLU A 419 7.11 9.35 15.51
C GLU A 419 6.73 8.00 14.90
#